data_AF-A0A257PYN3-F1
#
_entry.id   AF-A0A257PYN3-F1
#
_cell.length_a   1.000
_cell.length_b   1.000
_cell.length_c   1.000
_cell.angle_alpha   90.00
_cell.angle_beta   90.00
_cell.angle_gamma   90.00
#
_symmetry.space_group_name_H-M   'P 1'
#
loop_
_entity.id
_entity.type
_entity.pdbx_description
1 polymer ?
#
loop_
_entity_poly.entity_id
_entity_poly.type
_entity_poly.pdbx_seq_one_letter_code
_entity_poly.pdbx_strand_id
1 'polypeptide(L)'
;DGVMDAAATARLEQTWPGRTEAQRSPAWIARQMGKVESGIKAMSHGLGDKPFCGGNHLSLADIAVGAALGYVEFRFPELGWKQQYPNLAKLYDKLMQRPSFGDTMPPG
;
A
#
# COMPACT_ATOMS: atom_id res chain seq x y z
N ASP A 1 10.97 4.49 -7.14
CA ASP A 1 10.70 4.35 -5.71
C ASP A 1 9.20 4.52 -5.51
N GLY A 2 8.47 3.41 -5.52
CA GLY A 2 7.01 3.40 -5.44
C GLY A 2 6.50 3.47 -4.00
N VAL A 3 5.18 3.33 -3.82
CA VAL A 3 4.56 3.25 -2.48
C VAL A 3 5.11 2.09 -1.66
N MET A 4 5.28 0.91 -2.29
CA MET A 4 5.76 -0.29 -1.62
C MET A 4 7.21 -0.15 -1.15
N ASP A 5 8.10 0.42 -1.98
CA ASP A 5 9.50 0.63 -1.62
C ASP A 5 9.64 1.62 -0.45
N ALA A 6 8.86 2.71 -0.47
CA ALA A 6 8.83 3.68 0.62
C ALA A 6 8.32 3.04 1.93
N ALA A 7 7.23 2.28 1.86
CA ALA A 7 6.66 1.56 3.00
C ALA A 7 7.65 0.54 3.58
N ALA A 8 8.30 -0.25 2.73
CA ALA A 8 9.31 -1.23 3.15
C ALA A 8 10.52 -0.55 3.81
N THR A 9 10.98 0.57 3.26
CA THR A 9 12.08 1.36 3.83
C THR A 9 11.72 1.93 5.20
N ALA A 10 10.51 2.48 5.35
CA ALA A 10 10.02 2.98 6.64
C ALA A 10 9.95 1.85 7.68
N ARG A 11 9.43 0.69 7.28
CA ARG A 11 9.30 -0.48 8.14
C ARG A 11 10.65 -1.00 8.61
N LEU A 12 11.62 -1.10 7.69
CA LEU A 12 12.96 -1.56 8.01
C LEU A 12 13.64 -0.62 9.01
N GLU A 13 13.56 0.70 8.79
CA GLU A 13 14.08 1.70 9.73
C GLU A 13 13.45 1.56 11.14
N GLN A 14 12.15 1.27 11.20
CA GLN A 14 11.42 1.10 12.46
C GLN A 14 11.74 -0.20 13.19
N THR A 15 12.16 -1.28 12.52
CA THR A 15 12.17 -2.62 13.14
C THR A 15 13.40 -3.45 12.93
N TRP A 16 14.34 -3.00 12.11
CA TRP A 16 15.59 -3.72 11.90
C TRP A 16 16.36 -3.86 13.22
N PRO A 17 16.67 -5.10 13.68
CA PRO A 17 17.39 -5.31 14.94
C PRO A 17 18.83 -4.78 14.93
N GLY A 18 19.40 -4.50 13.76
CA GLY A 18 20.73 -3.92 13.62
C GLY A 18 20.83 -2.45 14.03
N ARG A 19 19.72 -1.79 14.40
CA ARG A 19 19.71 -0.42 14.93
C ARG A 19 19.09 -0.37 16.31
N THR A 20 19.79 0.31 17.22
CA THR A 20 19.20 0.75 18.49
C THR A 20 18.18 1.86 18.23
N GLU A 21 17.31 2.15 19.20
CA GLU A 21 16.32 3.21 19.07
C GLU A 21 16.95 4.59 18.76
N ALA A 22 18.10 4.90 19.38
CA ALA A 22 18.83 6.15 19.15
C ALA A 22 19.46 6.26 17.75
N GLN A 23 19.67 5.14 17.06
CA GLN A 23 20.20 5.10 15.69
C GLN A 23 19.11 5.21 14.63
N ARG A 24 17.83 5.14 15.03
CA ARG A 24 16.71 5.28 14.11
C ARG A 24 16.46 6.75 13.83
N SER A 25 16.04 7.06 12.61
CA SER A 25 15.69 8.42 12.19
C SER A 25 14.17 8.59 12.06
N PRO A 26 13.49 9.20 13.05
CA PRO A 26 12.07 9.52 12.96
C PRO A 26 11.74 10.40 11.74
N ALA A 27 12.63 11.35 11.42
CA ALA A 27 12.47 12.22 10.26
C ALA A 27 12.52 11.44 8.93
N TRP A 28 13.37 10.41 8.84
CA TRP A 28 13.42 9.56 7.65
C TRP A 28 12.15 8.71 7.50
N ILE A 29 11.68 8.12 8.60
CA ILE A 29 10.41 7.38 8.62
C ILE A 29 9.27 8.29 8.16
N ALA A 30 9.13 9.47 8.76
CA ALA A 30 8.09 10.43 8.40
C ALA A 30 8.15 10.82 6.91
N ARG A 31 9.36 11.03 6.37
CA ARG A 31 9.55 11.32 4.95
C ARG A 31 9.05 10.19 4.04
N GLN A 32 9.32 8.93 4.39
CA GLN A 32 8.83 7.79 3.60
C GLN A 32 7.33 7.62 3.73
N MET A 33 6.76 7.78 4.94
CA MET A 33 5.32 7.72 5.14
C MET A 33 4.57 8.80 4.36
N GLY A 34 5.14 10.02 4.26
CA GLY A 34 4.59 11.06 3.39
C GLY A 34 4.50 10.65 1.91
N LYS A 35 5.45 9.85 1.41
CA LYS A 35 5.37 9.29 0.04
C LYS A 35 4.28 8.22 -0.06
N VAL A 36 4.15 7.36 0.95
CA VAL A 36 3.11 6.31 1.01
C VAL A 36 1.73 6.95 0.93
N GLU A 37 1.45 7.92 1.81
CA GLU A 37 0.18 8.63 1.86
C GLU A 37 -0.12 9.38 0.55
N SER A 38 0.88 10.12 0.03
CA SER A 38 0.73 10.84 -1.24
C SER A 38 0.48 9.90 -2.42
N GLY A 39 1.14 8.73 -2.42
CA GLY A 39 0.97 7.73 -3.46
C GLY A 39 -0.40 7.05 -3.42
N ILE A 40 -0.90 6.69 -2.23
CA ILE A 40 -2.27 6.15 -2.08
C ILE A 40 -3.30 7.19 -2.53
N LYS A 41 -3.14 8.46 -2.14
CA LYS A 41 -4.00 9.55 -2.61
C LYS A 41 -3.98 9.65 -4.14
N ALA A 42 -2.81 9.58 -4.77
CA ALA A 42 -2.68 9.62 -6.22
C ALA A 42 -3.33 8.40 -6.91
N MET A 43 -3.22 7.20 -6.33
CA MET A 43 -3.91 6.00 -6.82
C MET A 43 -5.43 6.17 -6.77
N SER A 44 -5.96 6.69 -5.66
CA SER A 44 -7.40 6.94 -5.51
C SER A 44 -7.90 7.95 -6.54
N HIS A 45 -7.19 9.07 -6.70
CA HIS A 45 -7.51 10.07 -7.71
C HIS A 45 -7.44 9.50 -9.14
N GLY A 46 -6.39 8.71 -9.44
CA GLY A 46 -6.21 8.10 -10.76
C GLY A 46 -7.24 7.02 -11.09
N LEU A 47 -7.75 6.30 -10.09
CA LEU A 47 -8.86 5.36 -10.25
C LEU A 47 -10.17 6.11 -10.52
N GLY A 48 -10.47 7.16 -9.74
CA GLY A 48 -11.74 7.86 -9.81
C GLY A 48 -12.91 6.89 -9.63
N ASP A 49 -13.85 6.94 -10.57
CA ASP A 49 -15.03 6.06 -10.62
C ASP A 49 -14.84 4.83 -11.54
N LYS A 50 -13.65 4.64 -12.11
CA LYS A 50 -13.38 3.50 -13.00
C LYS A 50 -13.38 2.19 -12.20
N PRO A 51 -13.85 1.09 -12.80
CA PRO A 51 -13.83 -0.22 -12.13
C PRO A 51 -12.43 -0.85 -12.05
N PHE A 52 -11.48 -0.36 -12.84
CA PHE A 52 -10.07 -0.73 -12.87
C PHE A 52 -9.20 0.47 -13.25
N CYS A 53 -7.91 0.45 -12.88
CA CYS A 53 -6.96 1.51 -13.17
C CYS A 53 -6.87 1.83 -14.68
N GLY A 54 -6.90 0.79 -15.52
CA GLY A 54 -6.88 0.87 -16.99
C GLY A 54 -8.25 1.07 -17.66
N GLY A 55 -9.32 1.36 -16.91
CA GLY A 55 -10.68 1.50 -17.44
C GLY A 55 -11.53 0.27 -17.15
N ASN A 56 -11.88 -0.51 -18.18
CA ASN A 56 -12.90 -1.57 -18.06
C ASN A 56 -12.34 -2.97 -17.77
N HIS A 57 -11.03 -3.16 -17.87
CA HIS A 57 -10.40 -4.46 -17.70
C HIS A 57 -9.30 -4.43 -16.65
N LEU A 58 -9.11 -5.57 -15.98
CA LEU A 58 -7.98 -5.80 -15.11
C LEU A 58 -6.68 -5.66 -15.90
N SER A 59 -5.73 -4.96 -15.31
CA SER A 59 -4.42 -4.70 -15.89
C SER A 59 -3.30 -4.88 -14.86
N LEU A 60 -2.06 -4.79 -15.32
CA LEU A 60 -0.90 -4.79 -14.43
C LEU A 60 -0.98 -3.65 -13.39
N ALA A 61 -1.59 -2.51 -13.73
CA ALA A 61 -1.76 -1.40 -12.80
C ALA A 61 -2.62 -1.80 -11.60
N ASP A 62 -3.69 -2.57 -11.82
CA ASP A 62 -4.55 -3.06 -10.74
C ASP A 62 -3.83 -4.07 -9.84
N ILE A 63 -3.02 -4.95 -10.44
CA ILE A 63 -2.22 -5.91 -9.68
C ILE A 63 -1.21 -5.17 -8.78
N ALA A 64 -0.51 -4.17 -9.34
CA ALA A 64 0.44 -3.37 -8.60
C ALA A 64 -0.22 -2.57 -7.46
N VAL A 65 -1.39 -1.96 -7.72
CA VAL A 65 -2.18 -1.25 -6.70
C VAL A 65 -2.63 -2.23 -5.61
N GLY A 66 -3.19 -3.38 -5.97
CA GLY A 66 -3.63 -4.40 -5.02
C GLY A 66 -2.48 -4.91 -4.14
N ALA A 67 -1.32 -5.18 -4.71
CA ALA A 67 -0.14 -5.62 -3.96
C ALA A 67 0.39 -4.53 -3.01
N ALA A 68 0.47 -3.28 -3.47
CA ALA A 68 0.91 -2.16 -2.63
C ALA A 68 -0.05 -1.91 -1.47
N LEU A 69 -1.36 -1.86 -1.74
CA LEU A 69 -2.38 -1.66 -0.70
C LEU A 69 -2.45 -2.84 0.27
N GLY A 70 -2.28 -4.07 -0.21
CA GLY A 70 -2.21 -5.26 0.66
C GLY A 70 -1.00 -5.23 1.60
N TYR A 71 0.16 -4.78 1.11
CA TYR A 71 1.34 -4.61 1.96
C TYR A 71 1.11 -3.53 3.03
N VAL A 72 0.49 -2.40 2.64
CA VAL A 72 0.16 -1.32 3.57
C VAL A 72 -0.87 -1.79 4.62
N GLU A 73 -1.93 -2.48 4.22
CA GLU A 73 -2.92 -3.05 5.13
C GLU A 73 -2.27 -4.00 6.16
N PHE A 74 -1.31 -4.81 5.71
CA PHE A 74 -0.64 -5.78 6.58
C PHE A 74 0.39 -5.16 7.53
N ARG A 75 1.18 -4.19 7.06
CA ARG A 75 2.32 -3.64 7.82
C ARG A 75 2.03 -2.31 8.51
N PHE A 76 1.01 -1.59 8.07
CA PHE A 76 0.63 -0.27 8.57
C PHE A 76 -0.92 -0.16 8.71
N PRO A 77 -1.58 -1.09 9.43
CA PRO A 77 -3.04 -1.06 9.58
C PRO A 77 -3.55 0.24 10.22
N GLU A 78 -2.71 0.92 11.00
CA GLU A 78 -3.00 2.21 11.63
C GLU A 78 -3.27 3.35 10.63
N LEU A 79 -2.85 3.22 9.37
CA LEU A 79 -3.14 4.22 8.35
C LEU A 79 -4.63 4.27 7.98
N GLY A 80 -5.39 3.19 8.18
CA GLY A 80 -6.83 3.17 7.91
C GLY A 80 -7.19 3.65 6.50
N TRP A 81 -6.40 3.27 5.49
CA TRP A 81 -6.54 3.83 4.15
C TRP A 81 -7.88 3.46 3.49
N LYS A 82 -8.49 2.33 3.86
CA LYS A 82 -9.81 1.91 3.33
C LYS A 82 -10.91 2.89 3.71
N GLN A 83 -10.86 3.44 4.92
CA GLN A 83 -11.81 4.45 5.39
C GLN A 83 -11.62 5.78 4.65
N GLN A 84 -10.38 6.13 4.34
CA GLN A 84 -10.04 7.38 3.64
C GLN A 84 -10.34 7.32 2.13
N TYR A 85 -10.19 6.15 1.50
CA TYR A 85 -10.32 5.99 0.05
C TYR A 85 -11.28 4.84 -0.32
N PRO A 86 -12.60 5.03 -0.19
CA PRO A 86 -13.59 3.99 -0.43
C PRO A 86 -13.57 3.40 -1.85
N ASN A 87 -13.14 4.17 -2.86
CA ASN A 87 -13.01 3.69 -4.23
C ASN A 87 -11.87 2.66 -4.37
N LEU A 88 -10.73 2.90 -3.72
CA LEU A 88 -9.64 1.94 -3.62
C LEU A 88 -10.05 0.73 -2.81
N ALA A 89 -10.81 0.91 -1.72
CA ALA A 89 -11.31 -0.21 -0.92
C ALA A 89 -12.18 -1.15 -1.78
N LYS A 90 -13.11 -0.59 -2.57
CA LYS A 90 -13.93 -1.37 -3.52
C LYS A 90 -13.09 -2.13 -4.55
N LEU A 91 -12.07 -1.50 -5.13
CA LEU A 91 -11.16 -2.17 -6.06
C LEU A 91 -10.40 -3.29 -5.35
N TYR A 92 -9.84 -3.02 -4.17
CA TYR A 92 -9.07 -3.98 -3.40
C TYR A 92 -9.90 -5.21 -3.02
N ASP A 93 -11.11 -5.03 -2.51
CA ASP A 93 -12.01 -6.13 -2.15
C ASP A 93 -12.36 -6.99 -3.37
N LYS A 94 -12.58 -6.35 -4.53
CA LYS A 94 -12.78 -7.06 -5.80
C LYS A 94 -11.53 -7.86 -6.23
N LEU A 95 -10.33 -7.32 -6.01
CA LEU A 95 -9.08 -8.03 -6.31
C LEU A 95 -8.86 -9.21 -5.37
N MET A 96 -9.17 -9.08 -4.07
CA MET A 96 -9.02 -10.15 -3.08
C MET A 96 -9.91 -11.36 -3.33
N GLN A 97 -11.02 -11.20 -4.07
CA GLN A 97 -11.87 -12.32 -4.48
C GLN A 97 -11.23 -13.19 -5.58
N ARG A 98 -10.10 -12.77 -6.17
CA ARG A 98 -9.40 -13.57 -7.19
C ARG A 98 -8.51 -14.62 -6.52
N PRO A 99 -8.50 -15.88 -7.00
CA PRO A 99 -7.60 -16.91 -6.48
C PRO A 99 -6.14 -16.48 -6.43
N SER A 100 -5.67 -15.79 -7.48
CA SER A 100 -4.29 -15.28 -7.54
C SER A 100 -3.90 -14.37 -6.35
N PHE A 101 -4.85 -13.61 -5.81
CA PHE A 101 -4.61 -12.78 -4.63
C PHE A 101 -4.79 -13.57 -3.33
N GLY A 102 -5.85 -14.38 -3.24
CA GLY A 102 -6.09 -15.23 -2.06
C GLY A 102 -4.92 -16.18 -1.77
N ASP A 103 -4.37 -16.82 -2.80
CA ASP A 103 -3.29 -17.80 -2.69
C ASP A 103 -1.91 -17.16 -2.40
N THR A 104 -1.79 -15.83 -2.53
CA THR A 104 -0.53 -15.10 -2.37
C THR A 104 -0.55 -14.09 -1.22
N MET A 105 -1.55 -14.19 -0.34
CA MET A 105 -1.62 -13.37 0.86
C MET A 105 -0.36 -13.56 1.73
N PRO A 106 0.19 -12.47 2.32
CA PRO A 106 1.32 -12.59 3.23
C PRO A 106 0.97 -13.52 4.41
N PRO A 107 1.89 -14.40 4.85
CA PRO A 107 1.68 -15.16 6.07
C PRO A 107 1.59 -14.19 7.26
N GLY A 108 0.63 -14.46 8.14
CA GLY A 108 0.41 -13.74 9.39
C GLY A 108 1.57 -13.86 10.37
#